data_AF-A0A971AD24-F1
#
_entry.id   AF-A0A971AD24-F1
#
_cell.length_a   1.000
_cell.length_b   1.000
_cell.length_c   1.000
_cell.angle_alpha   90.00
_cell.angle_beta   90.00
_cell.angle_gamma   90.00
#
_symmetry.space_group_name_H-M   'P 1'
#
loop_
_entity.id
_entity.type
_entity.pdbx_description
1 polymer ?
#
loop_
_entity_poly.entity_id
_entity_poly.type
_entity_poly.pdbx_seq_one_letter_code
_entity_poly.pdbx_strand_id
1 'polypeptide(L)' 'MRQIADHILDLVRNAVEAGTRELELMVAEDSQADRLEITVRDKGQGMDAQTLARVTDAFFTSRTT' A
#
# COMPACT_ATOMS: atom_id res chain seq x y z
N MET A 1 13.33 6.23 13.96
CA MET A 1 13.49 6.47 12.52
C MET A 1 12.89 5.25 11.83
N ARG A 2 11.81 5.42 11.07
CA ARG A 2 11.22 4.30 10.31
C ARG A 2 12.07 4.03 9.06
N GLN A 3 12.20 2.77 8.70
CA GLN A 3 12.84 2.34 7.46
C GLN A 3 11.80 2.22 6.34
N ILE A 4 12.25 2.18 5.09
CA ILE A 4 11.39 1.90 3.93
C ILE A 4 10.62 0.60 4.13
N ALA A 5 11.25 -0.41 4.74
CA ALA A 5 10.62 -1.69 5.06
C ALA A 5 9.39 -1.55 5.98
N ASP A 6 9.40 -0.61 6.93
CA ASP A 6 8.25 -0.38 7.82
C ASP A 6 7.04 0.15 7.02
N HIS A 7 7.29 1.04 6.07
CA HIS A 7 6.25 1.60 5.21
C HIS A 7 5.69 0.55 4.24
N ILE A 8 6.54 -0.32 3.69
CA ILE A 8 6.08 -1.44 2.86
C ILE A 8 5.22 -2.40 3.69
N LEU A 9 5.64 -2.70 4.92
CA LEU A 9 4.89 -3.59 5.82
C LEU A 9 3.50 -3.05 6.14
N ASP A 10 3.36 -1.73 6.31
CA ASP A 10 2.07 -1.08 6.51
C ASP A 10 1.14 -1.30 5.30
N LEU A 11 1.66 -1.17 4.07
CA LEU A 11 0.90 -1.44 2.84
C LEU A 11 0.52 -2.92 2.69
N VAL A 12 1.45 -3.83 3.00
CA VAL A 12 1.21 -5.27 2.98
C VAL A 12 0.12 -5.65 4.00
N ARG A 13 0.12 -5.02 5.18
CA ARG A 13 -0.92 -5.25 6.19
C ARG A 13 -2.30 -4.81 5.70
N ASN A 14 -2.39 -3.64 5.06
CA ASN A 14 -3.64 -3.16 4.47
C ASN A 14 -4.19 -4.16 3.43
N ALA A 15 -3.32 -4.74 2.60
CA ALA A 15 -3.71 -5.74 1.61
C ALA A 15 -4.27 -7.03 2.26
N VAL A 16 -3.64 -7.50 3.35
CA VAL A 16 -4.12 -8.67 4.11
C VAL A 16 -5.48 -8.38 4.75
N GLU A 17 -5.66 -7.20 5.34
CA GLU A 17 -6.95 -6.77 5.93
C GLU A 17 -8.05 -6.65 4.87
N ALA A 18 -7.71 -6.27 3.63
CA ALA A 18 -8.63 -6.26 2.49
C ALA A 18 -9.02 -7.67 2.00
N GLY A 19 -8.52 -8.73 2.64
CA GLY A 19 -8.88 -10.12 2.37
C GLY A 19 -8.08 -10.79 1.25
N THR A 20 -6.98 -10.19 0.80
CA THR A 20 -6.16 -10.81 -0.25
C THR A 20 -5.42 -12.05 0.30
N ARG A 21 -5.35 -13.11 -0.50
CA ARG A 21 -4.50 -14.29 -0.22
C ARG A 21 -3.19 -14.30 -1.00
N GLU A 22 -3.14 -13.48 -2.05
CA GLU A 22 -1.99 -13.29 -2.92
C GLU A 22 -1.72 -11.80 -3.04
N LEU A 23 -0.44 -11.44 -3.00
CA LEU A 23 0.04 -10.07 -3.12
C LEU A 23 1.32 -10.11 -3.95
N GLU A 24 1.54 -9.07 -4.74
CA GLU A 24 2.74 -8.88 -5.53
C GLU A 24 3.48 -7.64 -5.02
N LEU A 25 4.76 -7.81 -4.69
CA LEU A 25 5.67 -6.73 -4.34
C LEU A 25 6.74 -6.66 -5.42
N MET A 26 6.84 -5.50 -6.07
CA MET A 26 7.84 -5.24 -7.11
C MET A 26 8.70 -4.05 -6.69
N VAL A 27 10.02 -4.19 -6.87
CA VAL A 27 10.99 -3.13 -6.67
C VAL A 27 11.73 -2.92 -7.99
N ALA A 28 11.60 -1.72 -8.55
CA ALA A 28 12.22 -1.34 -9.80
C ALA A 28 13.18 -0.17 -9.55
N GLU A 29 14.44 -0.33 -9.93
CA GLU A 29 15.46 0.70 -9.84
C GLU A 29 15.78 1.24 -11.24
N ASP A 30 15.71 2.56 -11.37
CA ASP A 30 16.12 3.32 -12.54
C ASP A 30 17.30 4.22 -12.13
N SER A 31 18.51 3.69 -12.31
CA SER A 31 19.75 4.38 -11.92
C SER A 31 20.08 5.60 -12.79
N GLN A 32 19.52 5.68 -14.01
CA GLN A 32 19.69 6.85 -14.87
C GLN A 32 18.85 8.03 -14.37
N ALA A 33 17.66 7.74 -13.83
CA ALA A 33 16.75 8.73 -13.27
C ALA A 33 16.85 8.89 -11.74
N ASP A 34 17.81 8.21 -11.09
CA ASP A 34 17.97 8.16 -9.62
C ASP A 34 16.65 7.85 -8.89
N ARG A 35 15.90 6.88 -9.41
CA ARG A 35 14.55 6.55 -8.93
C ARG A 35 14.45 5.09 -8.51
N LEU A 36 14.01 4.87 -7.27
CA LEU A 36 13.58 3.57 -6.77
C LEU A 36 12.05 3.57 -6.65
N GLU A 37 11.39 2.72 -7.41
CA GLU A 37 9.94 2.53 -7.39
C GLU A 37 9.59 1.22 -6.69
N ILE A 38 8.67 1.29 -5.73
CA ILE A 38 8.17 0.14 -4.99
C ILE A 38 6.67 0.06 -5.22
N THR A 39 6.22 -1.04 -5.81
CA THR A 39 4.81 -1.30 -6.10
C THR A 39 4.31 -2.45 -5.23
N VAL A 40 3.24 -2.21 -4.48
CA VAL A 40 2.49 -3.24 -3.75
C VAL A 40 1.15 -3.39 -4.45
N ARG A 41 0.87 -4.58 -4.99
CA ARG A 41 -0.36 -4.90 -5.69
C ARG A 41 -1.08 -6.04 -5.00
N ASP A 42 -2.29 -5.79 -4.53
CA ASP A 42 -3.17 -6.80 -3.96
C ASP A 42 -4.37 -7.10 -4.87
N LYS A 43 -5.09 -8.19 -4.57
CA LYS A 43 -6.34 -8.60 -5.21
C LYS A 43 -7.47 -8.68 -4.16
N GLY A 44 -7.43 -7.82 -3.15
CA GLY A 44 -8.44 -7.74 -2.11
C GLY A 44 -9.74 -7.12 -2.60
N GLN A 45 -10.62 -6.79 -1.66
CA GLN A 45 -11.94 -6.20 -1.93
C GLN A 45 -11.91 -4.83 -2.64
N GLY A 46 -10.73 -4.19 -2.72
CA GLY A 46 -10.56 -2.87 -3.29
C GLY A 46 -11.16 -1.76 -2.41
N MET A 47 -11.38 -0.59 -3.02
CA MET A 47 -11.94 0.59 -2.34
C MET A 47 -13.11 1.12 -3.17
N ASP A 48 -14.19 1.50 -2.49
CA ASP A 48 -15.26 2.26 -3.14
C ASP A 48 -14.78 3.70 -3.47
N ALA A 49 -15.57 4.43 -4.26
CA ALA A 49 -15.21 5.77 -4.71
C ALA A 49 -15.00 6.77 -3.54
N GLN A 50 -15.78 6.63 -2.46
CA GLN A 50 -15.68 7.51 -1.30
C GLN A 50 -14.39 7.24 -0.51
N THR A 51 -14.02 5.97 -0.33
CA THR A 51 -12.80 5.53 0.33
C THR A 51 -11.58 5.92 -0.50
N LEU A 52 -11.62 5.72 -1.82
CA LEU A 52 -10.53 6.08 -2.73
C LEU A 52 -10.23 7.59 -2.70
N ALA A 53 -11.25 8.43 -2.61
CA ALA A 53 -11.09 9.89 -2.51
C ALA A 53 -10.44 10.35 -1.20
N ARG A 54 -10.46 9.52 -0.16
CA ARG A 54 -10.01 9.87 1.19
C ARG A 54 -8.81 9.06 1.67
N VAL A 55 -8.37 8.03 0.94
CA VAL A 55 -7.31 7.12 1.40
C VAL A 55 -5.96 7.81 1.69
N THR A 56 -5.72 8.97 1.07
CA THR A 56 -4.52 9.78 1.30
C THR A 56 -4.68 10.81 2.43
N ASP A 57 -5.87 10.90 3.05
CA ASP A 57 -6.11 11.76 4.22
C ASP A 57 -5.52 11.10 5.48
N ALA A 58 -4.58 11.79 6.13
CA ALA A 58 -3.87 11.29 7.30
C ALA A 58 -4.77 11.01 8.52
N PHE A 59 -6.01 11.52 8.53
CA PHE A 59 -6.97 11.34 9.64
C PHE A 59 -8.13 10.40 9.29
N PHE A 60 -8.10 9.75 8.13
CA PHE A 60 -9.13 8.81 7.69
C PHE A 60 -8.68 7.36 7.85
N THR A 61 -9.58 6.51 8.36
CA THR A 61 -9.43 5.06 8.38
C THR A 61 -10.79 4.40 8.19
N SER A 62 -10.83 3.27 7.48
CA SER A 62 -12.01 2.40 7.38
C SER A 62 -12.04 1.32 8.46
N ARG A 63 -10.98 1.20 9.28
CA ARG A 63 -10.92 0.25 10.39
C ARG A 63 -11.81 0.75 11.55
N THR A 64 -12.66 -0.13 12.05
CA THR A 64 -13.64 0.20 13.12
C THR A 64 -13.15 -0.06 14.54
N THR A 65 -11.89 -0.50 14.73
CA THR A 65 -11.28 -0.80 16.04
C THR A 65 -9.83 -0.38 16.09
#